data_AF-A0A2R5F8H7-F1
#
_entry.id   AF-A0A2R5F8H7-F1
#
_cell.length_a   1.000
_cell.length_b   1.000
_cell.length_c   1.000
_cell.angle_alpha   90.00
_cell.angle_beta   90.00
_cell.angle_gamma   90.00
#
_symmetry.space_group_name_H-M   'P 1'
#
loop_
_entity.id
_entity.type
_entity.pdbx_description
1 polymer ?
#
loop_
_entity_poly.entity_id
_entity_poly.type
_entity_poly.pdbx_seq_one_letter_code
_entity_poly.pdbx_strand_id
1 'polypeptide(L)'
;MNKSFYDAMSAVIDKSEIANKAGLSYLSAATAMRLAGRPNVEFVDFDGKPQLDCLNGALVAVDLVIPGADLKPQRMWLPVMDQENRAIDSSKMTLTDVNNSRQRCLVKAIAAVYGDGLSLYLGCDGDGVAAAKMLGIEPTSNLPDVQAVVATLNEGGAPYVEWNVAIAACRITDPSFSWSVVEWNGLPFRTVMGGVMVDVDTVYKGKSQRLSLPVMDAAFNPIPAAKVTTFDWNKAVMRALTKCIAFNTGYGLSVYANDEFGNKSKAKVDDGQKFSEGKDGGKGGKKSNAKAETPAPAETPAPETAAKETAVEPKVEETKVETPAPEAAATESAATATAPVETPAPAEAAAQATETPAPAGDNAVADCVTRFKGVLQKRRAADGTPGIIKLFSDLNGSAKYTAEEKPVCFGVLVPAAAACTAEDDIVNLLGEIKTYKAMDFVAADGRDVVAGKLTATALKAGLAVSDDGLLNAVTLLVDAGVAANSGDVMRLAKLGGVPAETMDLLLAAIEQ
;
A
#
# COMPACT_ATOMS: atom_id res chain seq x y z
N MET A 1 -14.81 27.53 2.66
CA MET A 1 -13.38 27.52 3.01
C MET A 1 -13.00 26.08 3.33
N ASN A 2 -11.79 25.64 3.00
CA ASN A 2 -11.34 24.34 3.48
C ASN A 2 -10.99 24.46 4.97
N LYS A 3 -11.43 23.47 5.76
CA LYS A 3 -11.22 23.37 7.21
C LYS A 3 -9.74 23.05 7.46
N SER A 4 -9.07 23.66 8.45
CA SER A 4 -7.73 23.21 8.83
C SER A 4 -7.83 21.89 9.62
N PHE A 5 -6.73 21.15 9.72
CA PHE A 5 -6.73 19.90 10.50
C PHE A 5 -7.07 20.12 11.98
N TYR A 6 -6.61 21.24 12.55
CA TYR A 6 -6.96 21.61 13.93
C TYR A 6 -8.45 21.91 14.07
N ASP A 7 -9.05 22.70 13.16
CA ASP A 7 -10.49 22.96 13.14
C ASP A 7 -11.30 21.67 12.92
N ALA A 8 -10.75 20.74 12.13
CA ALA A 8 -11.35 19.46 11.80
C ALA A 8 -11.47 18.54 13.01
N MET A 9 -10.35 18.32 13.69
CA MET A 9 -10.24 17.52 14.89
C MET A 9 -10.93 18.17 16.11
N SER A 10 -10.90 19.50 16.23
CA SER A 10 -11.49 20.23 17.37
C SER A 10 -13.01 20.43 17.29
N ALA A 11 -13.65 20.11 16.17
CA ALA A 11 -15.09 20.17 16.02
C ALA A 11 -15.82 19.09 16.85
N VAL A 12 -16.94 19.45 17.45
CA VAL A 12 -17.87 18.50 18.10
C VAL A 12 -18.72 17.81 17.03
N ILE A 13 -18.81 16.48 17.11
CA ILE A 13 -19.65 15.64 16.25
C ILE A 13 -21.00 15.41 16.94
N ASP A 14 -22.10 15.41 16.17
CA ASP A 14 -23.42 15.11 16.72
C ASP A 14 -23.50 13.64 17.17
N LYS A 15 -23.97 13.40 18.40
CA LYS A 15 -24.03 12.06 18.99
C LYS A 15 -24.99 11.11 18.25
N SER A 16 -25.94 11.64 17.46
CA SER A 16 -26.79 10.84 16.57
C SER A 16 -26.05 10.27 15.36
N GLU A 17 -24.89 10.83 14.98
CA GLU A 17 -24.03 10.33 13.91
C GLU A 17 -22.94 9.35 14.40
N ILE A 18 -22.81 9.16 15.71
CA ILE A 18 -21.81 8.28 16.34
C ILE A 18 -22.47 6.95 16.71
N ALA A 19 -22.12 5.90 15.97
CA ALA A 19 -22.56 4.54 16.27
C ALA A 19 -21.67 3.91 17.35
N ASN A 20 -22.24 2.99 18.14
CA ASN A 20 -21.57 2.37 19.29
C ASN A 20 -21.75 0.84 19.24
N LYS A 21 -20.66 0.08 19.22
CA LYS A 21 -20.66 -1.40 19.19
C LYS A 21 -19.53 -1.95 20.03
N ALA A 22 -19.83 -2.89 20.93
CA ALA A 22 -18.86 -3.56 21.80
C ALA A 22 -17.91 -2.60 22.59
N GLY A 23 -18.42 -1.43 22.99
CA GLY A 23 -17.63 -0.40 23.70
C GLY A 23 -16.75 0.49 22.81
N LEU A 24 -16.86 0.37 21.48
CA LEU A 24 -16.17 1.23 20.52
C LEU A 24 -17.15 2.18 19.83
N SER A 25 -16.77 3.46 19.77
CA SER A 25 -17.52 4.53 19.09
C SER A 25 -16.95 4.77 17.68
N TYR A 26 -17.81 4.85 16.67
CA TYR A 26 -17.39 4.90 15.27
C TYR A 26 -18.35 5.72 14.39
N LEU A 27 -17.80 6.27 13.29
CA LEU A 27 -18.57 6.89 12.21
C LEU A 27 -18.89 5.86 11.12
N SER A 28 -19.97 6.11 10.38
CA SER A 28 -20.13 5.49 9.05
C SER A 28 -19.17 6.14 8.03
N ALA A 29 -18.82 5.43 6.96
CA ALA A 29 -18.04 6.00 5.86
C ALA A 29 -18.75 7.19 5.20
N ALA A 30 -20.09 7.15 5.11
CA ALA A 30 -20.90 8.27 4.60
C ALA A 30 -20.81 9.50 5.52
N THR A 31 -20.85 9.31 6.84
CA THR A 31 -20.68 10.38 7.84
C THR A 31 -19.29 11.02 7.74
N ALA A 32 -18.23 10.20 7.71
CA ALA A 32 -16.86 10.70 7.59
C ALA A 32 -16.66 11.50 6.29
N MET A 33 -17.16 11.00 5.15
CA MET A 33 -17.16 11.71 3.87
C MET A 33 -17.96 13.03 3.94
N ARG A 34 -19.12 13.04 4.63
CA ARG A 34 -19.94 14.24 4.81
C ARG A 34 -19.22 15.32 5.64
N LEU A 35 -18.56 14.92 6.72
CA LEU A 35 -17.81 15.83 7.61
C LEU A 35 -16.59 16.45 6.90
N ALA A 36 -15.79 15.63 6.21
CA ALA A 36 -14.62 16.06 5.45
C ALA A 36 -14.94 16.82 4.14
N GLY A 37 -16.21 17.18 3.89
CA GLY A 37 -16.63 17.95 2.71
C GLY A 37 -16.74 17.16 1.40
N ARG A 38 -16.59 15.82 1.45
CA ARG A 38 -16.46 14.88 0.32
C ARG A 38 -15.17 15.12 -0.48
N PRO A 39 -14.00 14.80 0.09
CA PRO A 39 -12.71 14.89 -0.60
C PRO A 39 -12.64 13.90 -1.77
N ASN A 40 -11.63 14.05 -2.64
CA ASN A 40 -11.29 12.98 -3.58
C ASN A 40 -10.74 11.78 -2.81
N VAL A 41 -11.18 10.58 -3.18
CA VAL A 41 -10.79 9.31 -2.53
C VAL A 41 -10.37 8.33 -3.60
N GLU A 42 -9.15 7.83 -3.49
CA GLU A 42 -8.66 6.71 -4.28
C GLU A 42 -8.64 5.46 -3.37
N PHE A 43 -9.45 4.47 -3.70
CA PHE A 43 -9.30 3.15 -3.08
C PHE A 43 -8.25 2.38 -3.86
N VAL A 44 -7.23 1.86 -3.18
CA VAL A 44 -6.11 1.19 -3.84
C VAL A 44 -6.51 -0.25 -4.18
N ASP A 45 -6.37 -0.60 -5.46
CA ASP A 45 -6.51 -1.96 -5.95
C ASP A 45 -5.12 -2.51 -6.33
N PHE A 46 -4.91 -3.80 -6.07
CA PHE A 46 -3.63 -4.50 -6.17
C PHE A 46 -3.78 -5.62 -7.19
N ASP A 47 -3.08 -5.53 -8.32
CA ASP A 47 -3.16 -6.50 -9.44
C ASP A 47 -4.61 -6.81 -9.88
N GLY A 48 -5.47 -5.78 -9.87
CA GLY A 48 -6.90 -5.88 -10.19
C GLY A 48 -7.80 -6.39 -9.06
N LYS A 49 -7.27 -6.65 -7.86
CA LYS A 49 -8.02 -7.03 -6.66
C LYS A 49 -8.26 -5.85 -5.73
N PRO A 50 -9.39 -5.79 -5.00
CA PRO A 50 -9.63 -4.76 -3.98
C PRO A 50 -8.81 -4.94 -2.68
N GLN A 51 -7.91 -5.93 -2.61
CA GLN A 51 -7.05 -6.22 -1.46
C GLN A 51 -5.70 -6.84 -1.89
N LEU A 52 -4.66 -6.61 -1.11
CA LEU A 52 -3.33 -7.22 -1.23
C LEU A 52 -3.26 -8.49 -0.35
N ASP A 53 -3.32 -9.66 -0.98
CA ASP A 53 -3.23 -10.96 -0.29
C ASP A 53 -1.80 -11.19 0.23
N CYS A 54 -1.60 -11.20 1.55
CA CYS A 54 -0.28 -11.39 2.17
C CYS A 54 -0.38 -11.80 3.65
N LEU A 55 0.71 -12.36 4.21
CA LEU A 55 0.83 -12.67 5.65
C LEU A 55 -0.36 -13.51 6.19
N ASN A 56 -0.73 -14.54 5.43
CA ASN A 56 -1.88 -15.43 5.63
C ASN A 56 -3.26 -14.73 5.76
N GLY A 57 -3.37 -13.48 5.33
CA GLY A 57 -4.63 -12.72 5.24
C GLY A 57 -4.58 -11.77 4.05
N ALA A 58 -5.12 -10.57 4.21
CA ALA A 58 -4.97 -9.50 3.24
C ALA A 58 -4.95 -8.11 3.89
N LEU A 59 -4.45 -7.12 3.15
CA LEU A 59 -4.47 -5.70 3.45
C LEU A 59 -5.34 -4.96 2.44
N VAL A 60 -5.96 -3.86 2.85
CA VAL A 60 -6.60 -2.88 1.97
C VAL A 60 -5.95 -1.52 2.21
N ALA A 61 -6.00 -0.63 1.21
CA ALA A 61 -5.51 0.72 1.35
C ALA A 61 -6.43 1.77 0.72
N VAL A 62 -6.32 3.00 1.22
CA VAL A 62 -7.03 4.18 0.74
C VAL A 62 -6.05 5.35 0.71
N ASP A 63 -5.99 6.01 -0.44
CA ASP A 63 -5.12 7.14 -0.73
C ASP A 63 -5.96 8.44 -0.73
N LEU A 64 -5.51 9.43 0.04
CA LEU A 64 -6.18 10.73 0.19
C LEU A 64 -5.22 11.89 -0.07
N VAL A 65 -5.69 12.90 -0.82
CA VAL A 65 -4.89 14.09 -1.12
C VAL A 65 -4.71 14.94 0.16
N ILE A 66 -3.46 15.28 0.47
CA ILE A 66 -3.10 16.14 1.60
C ILE A 66 -3.54 17.60 1.30
N PRO A 67 -4.29 18.28 2.18
CA PRO A 67 -4.68 19.67 1.95
C PRO A 67 -3.50 20.62 1.81
N GLY A 68 -3.51 21.45 0.77
CA GLY A 68 -2.60 22.59 0.64
C GLY A 68 -1.14 22.26 0.33
N ALA A 69 -0.83 21.03 -0.10
CA ALA A 69 0.53 20.62 -0.46
C ALA A 69 0.52 19.79 -1.76
N ASP A 70 1.44 20.08 -2.69
CA ASP A 70 1.68 19.26 -3.89
C ASP A 70 2.54 18.04 -3.51
N LEU A 71 1.90 17.09 -2.83
CA LEU A 71 2.51 15.89 -2.28
C LEU A 71 1.78 14.65 -2.81
N LYS A 72 2.48 13.50 -2.78
CA LYS A 72 1.86 12.20 -3.00
C LYS A 72 0.69 12.00 -2.01
N PRO A 73 -0.42 11.38 -2.43
CA PRO A 73 -1.52 11.04 -1.52
C PRO A 73 -1.04 10.30 -0.27
N GLN A 74 -1.65 10.62 0.87
CA GLN A 74 -1.40 9.88 2.10
C GLN A 74 -2.10 8.52 2.01
N ARG A 75 -1.32 7.48 1.74
CA ARG A 75 -1.77 6.09 1.82
C ARG A 75 -2.05 5.71 3.28
N MET A 76 -3.27 5.30 3.57
CA MET A 76 -3.65 4.60 4.79
C MET A 76 -3.82 3.12 4.48
N TRP A 77 -3.33 2.25 5.36
CA TRP A 77 -3.50 0.81 5.26
C TRP A 77 -4.35 0.26 6.41
N LEU A 78 -5.06 -0.83 6.16
CA LEU A 78 -5.76 -1.60 7.17
C LEU A 78 -5.76 -3.10 6.83
N PRO A 79 -5.55 -4.02 7.79
CA PRO A 79 -5.84 -5.44 7.60
C PRO A 79 -7.32 -5.69 7.30
N VAL A 80 -7.61 -6.72 6.51
CA VAL A 80 -8.97 -7.25 6.39
C VAL A 80 -9.33 -8.01 7.66
N MET A 81 -10.40 -7.59 8.32
CA MET A 81 -10.77 -8.03 9.67
C MET A 81 -12.26 -8.33 9.81
N ASP A 82 -12.57 -9.27 10.70
CA ASP A 82 -13.94 -9.66 11.03
C ASP A 82 -14.70 -8.59 11.85
N GLN A 83 -15.88 -8.96 12.35
CA GLN A 83 -16.73 -8.09 13.17
C GLN A 83 -16.15 -7.79 14.56
N GLU A 84 -15.22 -8.62 15.05
CA GLU A 84 -14.51 -8.49 16.33
C GLU A 84 -13.14 -7.81 16.16
N ASN A 85 -12.81 -7.37 14.93
CA ASN A 85 -11.54 -6.74 14.54
C ASN A 85 -10.32 -7.68 14.62
N ARG A 86 -10.52 -8.99 14.44
CA ARG A 86 -9.44 -9.97 14.27
C ARG A 86 -9.13 -10.10 12.78
N ALA A 87 -7.85 -10.25 12.42
CA ALA A 87 -7.47 -10.51 11.02
C ALA A 87 -8.05 -11.85 10.53
N ILE A 88 -8.59 -11.85 9.32
CA ILE A 88 -9.18 -13.05 8.71
C ILE A 88 -8.11 -13.78 7.89
N ASP A 89 -8.05 -15.10 8.07
CA ASP A 89 -7.26 -16.00 7.23
C ASP A 89 -7.72 -15.89 5.75
N SER A 90 -6.78 -15.82 4.80
CA SER A 90 -7.10 -15.63 3.38
C SER A 90 -8.02 -16.71 2.80
N SER A 91 -8.00 -17.94 3.35
CA SER A 91 -8.91 -19.03 2.95
C SER A 91 -10.37 -18.86 3.43
N LYS A 92 -10.64 -17.91 4.34
CA LYS A 92 -11.94 -17.67 4.98
C LYS A 92 -12.53 -16.29 4.68
N MET A 93 -11.84 -15.49 3.89
CA MET A 93 -12.17 -14.09 3.63
C MET A 93 -13.32 -13.95 2.62
N THR A 94 -14.31 -13.09 2.93
CA THR A 94 -15.41 -12.78 2.01
C THR A 94 -15.27 -11.38 1.40
N LEU A 95 -15.95 -11.15 0.27
CA LEU A 95 -16.08 -9.82 -0.34
C LEU A 95 -16.68 -8.79 0.63
N THR A 96 -17.56 -9.23 1.53
CA THR A 96 -18.15 -8.40 2.60
C THR A 96 -17.09 -7.92 3.58
N ASP A 97 -16.14 -8.77 3.96
CA ASP A 97 -15.05 -8.40 4.88
C ASP A 97 -14.08 -7.40 4.23
N VAL A 98 -13.75 -7.60 2.96
CA VAL A 98 -12.91 -6.68 2.17
C VAL A 98 -13.59 -5.31 2.04
N ASN A 99 -14.88 -5.26 1.68
CA ASN A 99 -15.66 -4.03 1.60
C ASN A 99 -15.76 -3.30 2.95
N ASN A 100 -16.11 -4.02 4.01
CA ASN A 100 -16.17 -3.47 5.37
C ASN A 100 -14.80 -2.91 5.81
N SER A 101 -13.72 -3.59 5.43
CA SER A 101 -12.36 -3.16 5.75
C SER A 101 -11.92 -1.95 4.92
N ARG A 102 -12.30 -1.85 3.63
CA ARG A 102 -12.10 -0.64 2.81
C ARG A 102 -12.84 0.57 3.40
N GLN A 103 -14.08 0.39 3.86
CA GLN A 103 -14.84 1.46 4.53
C GLN A 103 -14.22 1.87 5.88
N ARG A 104 -13.80 0.91 6.72
CA ARG A 104 -13.03 1.18 7.95
C ARG A 104 -11.72 1.93 7.65
N CYS A 105 -11.02 1.55 6.58
CA CYS A 105 -9.78 2.18 6.13
C CYS A 105 -10.02 3.63 5.69
N LEU A 106 -11.10 3.91 4.94
CA LEU A 106 -11.49 5.28 4.55
C LEU A 106 -11.77 6.17 5.77
N VAL A 107 -12.54 5.70 6.76
CA VAL A 107 -12.81 6.48 7.99
C VAL A 107 -11.51 6.78 8.74
N LYS A 108 -10.61 5.80 8.87
CA LYS A 108 -9.29 6.00 9.49
C LYS A 108 -8.41 6.97 8.69
N ALA A 109 -8.45 6.89 7.36
CA ALA A 109 -7.70 7.77 6.46
C ALA A 109 -8.18 9.23 6.61
N ILE A 110 -9.50 9.47 6.58
CA ILE A 110 -10.09 10.80 6.76
C ILE A 110 -9.66 11.41 8.10
N ALA A 111 -9.74 10.64 9.19
CA ALA A 111 -9.31 11.11 10.50
C ALA A 111 -7.79 11.42 10.56
N ALA A 112 -6.95 10.68 9.84
CA ALA A 112 -5.49 10.87 9.83
C ALA A 112 -4.99 11.97 8.85
N VAL A 113 -5.80 12.35 7.86
CA VAL A 113 -5.42 13.31 6.81
C VAL A 113 -6.12 14.65 6.97
N TYR A 114 -7.42 14.63 7.24
CA TYR A 114 -8.24 15.83 7.39
C TYR A 114 -8.51 16.17 8.85
N GLY A 115 -8.57 15.18 9.75
CA GLY A 115 -8.79 15.37 11.19
C GLY A 115 -10.24 15.13 11.64
N ASP A 116 -11.21 15.19 10.71
CA ASP A 116 -12.62 14.92 11.00
C ASP A 116 -12.81 13.47 11.50
N GLY A 117 -13.44 13.33 12.67
CA GLY A 117 -13.61 12.04 13.34
C GLY A 117 -12.44 11.58 14.23
N LEU A 118 -11.31 12.30 14.24
CA LEU A 118 -10.13 11.88 15.03
C LEU A 118 -10.36 11.90 16.54
N SER A 119 -11.27 12.76 17.03
CA SER A 119 -11.71 12.81 18.44
C SER A 119 -12.31 11.50 18.95
N LEU A 120 -12.88 10.65 18.08
CA LEU A 120 -13.35 9.31 18.45
C LEU A 120 -12.19 8.36 18.73
N TYR A 121 -11.18 8.34 17.86
CA TYR A 121 -9.97 7.55 18.08
C TYR A 121 -9.22 8.02 19.33
N LEU A 122 -9.24 9.33 19.62
CA LEU A 122 -8.65 9.94 20.83
C LEU A 122 -9.47 9.69 22.11
N GLY A 123 -10.49 8.82 22.08
CA GLY A 123 -11.29 8.48 23.26
C GLY A 123 -12.12 9.62 23.83
N CYS A 124 -12.42 10.63 23.01
CA CYS A 124 -13.22 11.81 23.40
C CYS A 124 -14.67 11.74 22.91
N ASP A 125 -15.14 10.58 22.41
CA ASP A 125 -16.52 10.32 21.98
C ASP A 125 -17.15 11.40 21.08
N GLY A 126 -16.35 11.94 20.15
CA GLY A 126 -16.75 12.99 19.21
C GLY A 126 -16.62 14.42 19.73
N ASP A 127 -16.24 14.63 20.99
CA ASP A 127 -15.92 15.95 21.54
C ASP A 127 -14.51 16.38 21.11
N GLY A 128 -14.43 17.14 20.02
CA GLY A 128 -13.18 17.71 19.53
C GLY A 128 -12.57 18.77 20.47
N VAL A 129 -13.37 19.45 21.30
CA VAL A 129 -12.86 20.44 22.25
C VAL A 129 -12.14 19.75 23.40
N ALA A 130 -12.68 18.62 23.87
CA ALA A 130 -11.99 17.73 24.79
C ALA A 130 -10.70 17.15 24.17
N ALA A 131 -10.72 16.76 22.89
CA ALA A 131 -9.54 16.25 22.19
C ALA A 131 -8.43 17.29 22.03
N ALA A 132 -8.75 18.52 21.61
CA ALA A 132 -7.78 19.62 21.52
C ALA A 132 -7.16 19.94 22.89
N LYS A 133 -7.99 20.00 23.94
CA LYS A 133 -7.56 20.21 25.32
C LYS A 133 -6.72 19.05 25.87
N MET A 134 -6.99 17.81 25.47
CA MET A 134 -6.19 16.63 25.85
C MET A 134 -4.79 16.70 25.24
N LEU A 135 -4.69 17.05 23.95
CA LEU A 135 -3.41 17.13 23.27
C LEU A 135 -2.55 18.31 23.75
N GLY A 136 -3.15 19.48 23.99
CA GLY A 136 -2.44 20.70 24.39
C GLY A 136 -1.51 21.25 23.29
N ILE A 137 -1.81 20.94 22.02
CA ILE A 137 -1.01 21.31 20.84
C ILE A 137 -1.80 22.29 20.00
N GLU A 138 -1.23 23.48 19.81
CA GLU A 138 -1.73 24.50 18.90
C GLU A 138 -0.90 24.51 17.60
N PRO A 139 -1.37 25.10 16.49
CA PRO A 139 -0.61 25.14 15.23
C PRO A 139 0.79 25.78 15.33
N THR A 140 1.01 26.61 16.34
CA THR A 140 2.30 27.28 16.63
C THR A 140 3.18 26.53 17.64
N SER A 141 2.73 25.40 18.20
CA SER A 141 3.48 24.64 19.21
C SER A 141 4.80 24.06 18.68
N ASN A 142 5.86 24.16 19.49
CA ASN A 142 7.12 23.47 19.25
C ASN A 142 7.06 22.06 19.87
N LEU A 143 6.88 21.03 19.05
CA LEU A 143 6.62 19.65 19.51
C LEU A 143 7.64 19.04 20.50
N PRO A 144 8.95 19.34 20.48
CA PRO A 144 9.89 18.89 21.52
C PRO A 144 9.58 19.41 22.93
N ASP A 145 8.93 20.56 23.04
CA ASP A 145 8.64 21.23 24.32
C ASP A 145 7.26 20.84 24.88
N VAL A 146 6.44 20.12 24.10
CA VAL A 146 5.11 19.66 24.53
C VAL A 146 5.24 18.30 25.23
N GLN A 147 4.68 18.19 26.45
CA GLN A 147 4.52 16.90 27.11
C GLN A 147 3.61 15.99 26.28
N ALA A 148 4.16 14.87 25.80
CA ALA A 148 3.39 13.94 25.00
C ALA A 148 2.31 13.22 25.82
N VAL A 149 1.12 13.05 25.23
CA VAL A 149 0.06 12.17 25.74
C VAL A 149 0.49 10.72 25.48
N VAL A 150 0.40 9.88 26.51
CA VAL A 150 0.88 8.48 26.49
C VAL A 150 -0.20 7.51 26.98
N ALA A 151 -0.17 6.29 26.44
CA ALA A 151 -0.97 5.15 26.86
C ALA A 151 -0.08 4.05 27.48
N THR A 152 -0.70 3.08 28.17
CA THR A 152 -0.04 1.87 28.68
C THR A 152 -0.88 0.65 28.35
N LEU A 153 -0.28 -0.36 27.70
CA LEU A 153 -0.97 -1.58 27.24
C LEU A 153 -1.58 -2.43 28.37
N ASN A 154 -1.06 -2.28 29.58
CA ASN A 154 -1.49 -2.95 30.80
C ASN A 154 -1.08 -2.12 32.02
N GLU A 155 -1.69 -2.37 33.17
CA GLU A 155 -1.25 -1.78 34.44
C GLU A 155 0.22 -2.15 34.71
N GLY A 156 1.07 -1.14 34.95
CA GLY A 156 2.52 -1.31 35.09
C GLY A 156 3.31 -1.58 33.80
N GLY A 157 2.66 -1.53 32.63
CA GLY A 157 3.33 -1.62 31.33
C GLY A 157 4.16 -0.37 30.98
N ALA A 158 5.02 -0.48 29.97
CA ALA A 158 5.79 0.66 29.47
C ALA A 158 4.85 1.71 28.81
N PRO A 159 5.07 3.01 29.03
CA PRO A 159 4.32 4.06 28.35
C PRO A 159 4.72 4.15 26.88
N TYR A 160 3.78 4.50 26.01
CA TYR A 160 4.03 4.72 24.58
C TYR A 160 3.09 5.80 24.03
N VAL A 161 3.47 6.45 22.93
CA VAL A 161 2.59 7.38 22.21
C VAL A 161 1.70 6.60 21.23
N GLU A 162 0.40 6.84 21.27
CA GLU A 162 -0.58 6.28 20.34
C GLU A 162 -0.50 6.91 18.94
N TRP A 163 -0.92 6.16 17.91
CA TRP A 163 -0.73 6.57 16.50
C TRP A 163 -1.51 7.82 16.10
N ASN A 164 -2.71 7.99 16.64
CA ASN A 164 -3.58 9.13 16.43
C ASN A 164 -3.06 10.39 17.11
N VAL A 165 -2.55 10.28 18.34
CA VAL A 165 -1.88 11.36 19.09
C VAL A 165 -0.66 11.85 18.29
N ALA A 166 0.18 10.93 17.83
CA ALA A 166 1.39 11.25 17.07
C ALA A 166 1.07 11.92 15.72
N ILE A 167 0.07 11.42 14.96
CA ILE A 167 -0.37 12.06 13.72
C ILE A 167 -0.99 13.44 13.99
N ALA A 168 -1.81 13.59 15.03
CA ALA A 168 -2.42 14.87 15.38
C ALA A 168 -1.36 15.92 15.72
N ALA A 169 -0.38 15.57 16.55
CA ALA A 169 0.74 16.44 16.89
C ALA A 169 1.46 16.98 15.65
N CYS A 170 1.77 16.09 14.69
CA CYS A 170 2.38 16.48 13.43
C CYS A 170 1.45 17.36 12.59
N ARG A 171 0.23 16.90 12.29
CA ARG A 171 -0.73 17.57 11.38
C ARG A 171 -1.20 18.94 11.86
N ILE A 172 -1.30 19.15 13.17
CA ILE A 172 -1.63 20.45 13.76
C ILE A 172 -0.48 21.45 13.52
N THR A 173 0.76 21.03 13.77
CA THR A 173 1.94 21.91 13.72
C THR A 173 2.64 21.97 12.36
N ASP A 174 2.27 21.08 11.44
CA ASP A 174 2.69 21.00 10.04
C ASP A 174 1.58 20.34 9.18
N PRO A 175 0.74 21.13 8.50
CA PRO A 175 -0.27 20.60 7.58
C PRO A 175 0.32 19.75 6.44
N SER A 176 1.58 20.02 6.04
CA SER A 176 2.29 19.30 4.97
C SER A 176 2.91 17.97 5.41
N PHE A 177 2.79 17.62 6.69
CA PHE A 177 3.28 16.35 7.24
C PHE A 177 2.84 15.16 6.36
N SER A 178 3.73 14.23 6.09
CA SER A 178 3.40 13.00 5.38
C SER A 178 4.16 11.81 5.94
N TRP A 179 3.61 10.62 5.76
CA TRP A 179 4.28 9.37 6.12
C TRP A 179 3.92 8.27 5.12
N SER A 180 4.73 7.22 5.05
CA SER A 180 4.42 6.06 4.22
C SER A 180 4.96 4.79 4.86
N VAL A 181 4.25 3.68 4.66
CA VAL A 181 4.85 2.35 4.84
C VAL A 181 5.67 2.07 3.58
N VAL A 182 6.93 1.66 3.73
CA VAL A 182 7.80 1.44 2.57
C VAL A 182 7.43 0.11 1.91
N GLU A 183 7.11 0.18 0.62
CA GLU A 183 6.79 -0.98 -0.20
C GLU A 183 8.08 -1.58 -0.81
N TRP A 184 8.23 -2.90 -0.71
CA TRP A 184 9.37 -3.67 -1.19
C TRP A 184 8.87 -4.78 -2.13
N ASN A 185 9.06 -4.59 -3.45
CA ASN A 185 8.54 -5.50 -4.48
C ASN A 185 7.00 -5.71 -4.38
N GLY A 186 6.23 -4.64 -4.17
CA GLY A 186 4.76 -4.68 -4.04
C GLY A 186 4.23 -5.08 -2.66
N LEU A 187 5.09 -5.42 -1.69
CA LEU A 187 4.70 -5.78 -0.33
C LEU A 187 5.09 -4.68 0.67
N PRO A 188 4.23 -4.22 1.58
CA PRO A 188 4.56 -3.16 2.56
C PRO A 188 5.37 -3.68 3.76
N PHE A 189 6.29 -4.62 3.50
CA PHE A 189 7.20 -5.25 4.44
C PHE A 189 8.31 -5.99 3.67
N ARG A 190 9.39 -6.37 4.37
CA ARG A 190 10.45 -7.24 3.81
C ARG A 190 10.79 -8.40 4.73
N THR A 191 11.01 -9.57 4.16
CA THR A 191 11.50 -10.75 4.90
C THR A 191 13.02 -10.65 5.08
N VAL A 192 13.50 -10.73 6.32
CA VAL A 192 14.92 -10.59 6.69
C VAL A 192 15.27 -11.66 7.72
N MET A 193 16.32 -12.45 7.45
CA MET A 193 16.84 -13.49 8.37
C MET A 193 15.77 -14.47 8.90
N GLY A 194 14.70 -14.71 8.12
CA GLY A 194 13.59 -15.59 8.49
C GLY A 194 12.45 -14.93 9.29
N GLY A 195 12.59 -13.66 9.70
CA GLY A 195 11.52 -12.83 10.26
C GLY A 195 11.01 -11.79 9.27
N VAL A 196 10.06 -10.94 9.69
CA VAL A 196 9.55 -9.80 8.91
C VAL A 196 9.98 -8.47 9.54
N MET A 197 10.44 -7.54 8.69
CA MET A 197 10.70 -6.15 9.03
C MET A 197 9.70 -5.25 8.29
N VAL A 198 9.25 -4.20 8.96
CA VAL A 198 8.49 -3.08 8.36
C VAL A 198 9.32 -1.81 8.43
N ASP A 199 9.08 -0.87 7.52
CA ASP A 199 9.68 0.47 7.57
C ASP A 199 8.60 1.52 7.41
N VAL A 200 8.78 2.63 8.13
CA VAL A 200 7.94 3.82 7.97
C VAL A 200 8.82 5.04 7.73
N ASP A 201 8.56 5.73 6.62
CA ASP A 201 9.07 7.07 6.36
C ASP A 201 8.13 8.11 6.97
N THR A 202 8.70 9.20 7.46
CA THR A 202 7.96 10.42 7.82
C THR A 202 8.67 11.64 7.25
N VAL A 203 7.91 12.65 6.81
CA VAL A 203 8.40 13.97 6.43
C VAL A 203 7.67 15.00 7.29
N TYR A 204 8.42 15.76 8.08
CA TYR A 204 7.89 16.81 8.97
C TYR A 204 8.75 18.07 8.83
N LYS A 205 8.12 19.21 8.52
CA LYS A 205 8.77 20.51 8.28
C LYS A 205 9.97 20.39 7.33
N GLY A 206 9.76 19.64 6.24
CA GLY A 206 10.75 19.36 5.20
C GLY A 206 11.83 18.32 5.56
N LYS A 207 11.82 17.75 6.78
CA LYS A 207 12.82 16.76 7.23
C LYS A 207 12.29 15.34 7.10
N SER A 208 13.03 14.51 6.37
CA SER A 208 12.73 13.08 6.22
C SER A 208 13.40 12.25 7.31
N GLN A 209 12.67 11.26 7.85
CA GLN A 209 13.21 10.20 8.70
C GLN A 209 12.63 8.85 8.28
N ARG A 210 13.44 7.78 8.38
CA ARG A 210 13.03 6.38 8.17
C ARG A 210 13.29 5.57 9.43
N LEU A 211 12.33 4.76 9.86
CA LEU A 211 12.54 3.78 10.92
C LEU A 211 12.13 2.37 10.46
N SER A 212 13.07 1.43 10.53
CA SER A 212 12.81 -0.01 10.41
C SER A 212 12.51 -0.62 11.77
N LEU A 213 11.48 -1.46 11.89
CA LEU A 213 11.25 -2.31 13.08
C LEU A 213 10.91 -3.77 12.70
N PRO A 214 11.33 -4.75 13.52
CA PRO A 214 10.88 -6.13 13.38
C PRO A 214 9.43 -6.31 13.82
N VAL A 215 8.72 -7.22 13.14
CA VAL A 215 7.46 -7.78 13.62
C VAL A 215 7.76 -8.78 14.74
N MET A 216 7.18 -8.55 15.92
CA MET A 216 7.51 -9.27 17.15
C MET A 216 6.25 -9.69 17.92
N ASP A 217 6.39 -10.72 18.73
CA ASP A 217 5.36 -11.16 19.69
C ASP A 217 5.25 -10.21 20.90
N ALA A 218 4.34 -10.53 21.83
CA ALA A 218 4.14 -9.76 23.06
C ALA A 218 5.30 -9.87 24.08
N ALA A 219 6.26 -10.77 23.85
CA ALA A 219 7.48 -10.93 24.63
C ALA A 219 8.72 -10.36 23.90
N PHE A 220 8.51 -9.57 22.84
CA PHE A 220 9.53 -8.93 22.02
C PHE A 220 10.46 -9.89 21.25
N ASN A 221 10.03 -11.14 20.99
CA ASN A 221 10.74 -12.04 20.09
C ASN A 221 10.30 -11.81 18.64
N PRO A 222 11.22 -11.78 17.65
CA PRO A 222 10.86 -11.75 16.23
C PRO A 222 9.99 -12.95 15.83
N ILE A 223 8.85 -12.69 15.19
CA ILE A 223 7.95 -13.76 14.71
C ILE A 223 8.53 -14.33 13.40
N PRO A 224 8.68 -15.67 13.27
CA PRO A 224 9.09 -16.29 12.01
C PRO A 224 8.12 -15.95 10.87
N ALA A 225 8.62 -15.60 9.69
CA ALA A 225 7.82 -14.98 8.63
C ALA A 225 6.59 -15.79 8.20
N ALA A 226 6.67 -17.12 8.18
CA ALA A 226 5.55 -18.02 7.88
C ALA A 226 4.44 -18.06 8.96
N LYS A 227 4.63 -17.36 10.09
CA LYS A 227 3.67 -17.21 11.20
C LYS A 227 3.24 -15.75 11.44
N VAL A 228 3.79 -14.79 10.71
CA VAL A 228 3.41 -13.37 10.83
C VAL A 228 2.03 -13.18 10.22
N THR A 229 1.12 -12.55 10.97
CA THR A 229 -0.20 -12.14 10.46
C THR A 229 -0.19 -10.68 10.00
N THR A 230 -1.18 -10.29 9.19
CA THR A 230 -1.47 -8.88 8.88
C THR A 230 -1.77 -8.03 10.14
N PHE A 231 -2.28 -8.63 11.21
CA PHE A 231 -2.47 -7.95 12.50
C PHE A 231 -1.13 -7.66 13.21
N ASP A 232 -0.18 -8.59 13.17
CA ASP A 232 1.17 -8.40 13.73
C ASP A 232 1.97 -7.36 12.95
N TRP A 233 1.85 -7.40 11.61
CA TRP A 233 2.35 -6.35 10.73
C TRP A 233 1.76 -4.97 11.07
N ASN A 234 0.44 -4.85 11.22
CA ASN A 234 -0.20 -3.56 11.52
C ASN A 234 0.25 -3.00 12.88
N LYS A 235 0.37 -3.84 13.93
CA LYS A 235 0.95 -3.43 15.22
C LYS A 235 2.39 -2.93 15.05
N ALA A 236 3.21 -3.62 14.27
CA ALA A 236 4.60 -3.21 14.01
C ALA A 236 4.68 -1.90 13.23
N VAL A 237 3.82 -1.68 12.23
CA VAL A 237 3.74 -0.43 11.44
C VAL A 237 3.31 0.75 12.32
N MET A 238 2.24 0.62 13.11
CA MET A 238 1.79 1.71 13.99
C MET A 238 2.89 2.08 15.01
N ARG A 239 3.59 1.09 15.57
CA ARG A 239 4.73 1.29 16.49
C ARG A 239 5.99 1.87 15.80
N ALA A 240 6.20 1.55 14.51
CA ALA A 240 7.25 2.16 13.71
C ALA A 240 6.92 3.62 13.38
N LEU A 241 5.67 3.92 13.03
CA LEU A 241 5.18 5.27 12.75
C LEU A 241 5.31 6.18 13.97
N THR A 242 4.86 5.77 15.16
CA THR A 242 4.92 6.62 16.36
C THR A 242 6.35 6.89 16.81
N LYS A 243 7.24 5.89 16.76
CA LYS A 243 8.66 6.09 17.07
C LYS A 243 9.41 6.89 15.97
N CYS A 244 9.05 6.74 14.69
CA CYS A 244 9.59 7.55 13.60
C CYS A 244 9.16 9.04 13.73
N ILE A 245 7.88 9.29 14.06
CA ILE A 245 7.38 10.62 14.42
C ILE A 245 8.16 11.20 15.60
N ALA A 246 8.35 10.45 16.68
CA ALA A 246 9.11 10.92 17.84
C ALA A 246 10.57 11.27 17.49
N PHE A 247 11.21 10.47 16.61
CA PHE A 247 12.56 10.72 16.11
C PHE A 247 12.66 11.95 15.19
N ASN A 248 11.63 12.24 14.38
CA ASN A 248 11.61 13.37 13.45
C ASN A 248 11.19 14.69 14.11
N THR A 249 10.27 14.62 15.08
CA THR A 249 9.61 15.80 15.68
C THR A 249 10.06 16.15 17.10
N GLY A 250 10.69 15.21 17.82
CA GLY A 250 10.92 15.29 19.26
C GLY A 250 9.70 14.93 20.13
N TYR A 251 8.49 14.89 19.57
CA TYR A 251 7.25 14.62 20.33
C TYR A 251 7.28 13.22 20.96
N GLY A 252 7.32 13.16 22.29
CA GLY A 252 7.41 11.89 23.01
C GLY A 252 8.73 11.14 22.82
N LEU A 253 9.79 11.77 22.30
CA LEU A 253 11.12 11.15 22.17
C LEU A 253 11.65 10.63 23.51
N SER A 254 11.38 11.38 24.59
CA SER A 254 11.70 10.99 25.97
C SER A 254 10.99 9.73 26.44
N VAL A 255 9.84 9.36 25.87
CA VAL A 255 9.13 8.11 26.18
C VAL A 255 9.96 6.93 25.72
N TYR A 256 10.45 6.97 24.48
CA TYR A 256 11.23 5.88 23.88
C TYR A 256 12.69 5.85 24.33
N ALA A 257 13.31 7.00 24.62
CA ALA A 257 14.74 7.08 24.97
C ALA A 257 15.10 6.40 26.30
N ASN A 258 14.15 6.25 27.23
CA ASN A 258 14.38 5.57 28.51
C ASN A 258 14.57 4.04 28.35
N ASP A 259 13.99 3.43 27.31
CA ASP A 259 14.05 1.98 27.11
C ASP A 259 15.33 1.51 26.39
N GLU A 260 16.00 2.37 25.62
CA GLU A 260 17.06 1.96 24.67
C GLU A 260 18.34 1.42 25.33
N PHE A 261 18.57 1.74 26.62
CA PHE A 261 19.72 1.25 27.40
C PHE A 261 19.31 0.61 28.74
N GLY A 262 18.02 0.25 28.91
CA GLY A 262 17.50 -0.42 30.11
C GLY A 262 17.56 0.39 31.41
N ASN A 263 17.88 1.68 31.34
CA ASN A 263 17.98 2.55 32.52
C ASN A 263 16.59 2.98 32.98
N LYS A 264 16.07 2.34 34.04
CA LYS A 264 14.71 2.55 34.56
C LYS A 264 14.53 3.86 35.33
N SER A 265 14.92 4.99 34.72
CA SER A 265 14.42 6.31 35.12
C SER A 265 12.90 6.34 34.94
N LYS A 266 12.17 6.31 36.06
CA LYS A 266 10.72 6.50 36.05
C LYS A 266 10.42 7.89 35.47
N ALA A 267 9.97 7.94 34.22
CA ALA A 267 9.22 9.09 33.73
C ALA A 267 8.07 9.35 34.72
N LYS A 268 7.92 10.60 35.17
CA LYS A 268 6.81 10.96 36.07
C LYS A 268 5.51 10.95 35.28
N VAL A 269 4.86 9.79 35.26
CA VAL A 269 3.42 9.72 35.01
C VAL A 269 2.76 10.51 36.13
N ASP A 270 2.24 11.68 35.81
CA ASP A 270 1.29 12.36 36.69
C ASP A 270 -0.05 11.62 36.60
N ASP A 271 -0.70 11.35 37.73
CA ASP A 271 -1.87 10.46 37.79
C ASP A 271 -3.18 11.15 37.34
N GLY A 272 -3.02 12.18 36.49
CA GLY A 272 -4.00 13.25 36.24
C GLY A 272 -4.76 13.17 34.92
N GLN A 273 -4.47 12.21 34.03
CA GLN A 273 -5.21 12.07 32.77
C GLN A 273 -5.29 10.61 32.28
N LYS A 274 -5.93 9.75 33.10
CA LYS A 274 -6.31 8.39 32.69
C LYS A 274 -7.32 8.45 31.54
N PHE A 275 -7.08 7.70 30.47
CA PHE A 275 -8.13 7.28 29.55
C PHE A 275 -9.24 6.60 30.36
N SER A 276 -10.49 7.05 30.21
CA SER A 276 -11.60 6.47 30.94
C SER A 276 -12.08 5.19 30.25
N GLU A 277 -11.75 4.03 30.83
CA GLU A 277 -12.61 2.85 30.68
C GLU A 277 -14.05 3.27 31.06
N GLY A 278 -15.02 2.98 30.19
CA GLY A 278 -16.41 3.44 30.31
C GLY A 278 -17.05 2.98 31.62
N LYS A 279 -17.16 3.88 32.61
CA LYS A 279 -17.47 3.50 34.00
C LYS A 279 -18.97 3.44 34.28
N ASP A 280 -19.52 2.26 34.00
CA ASP A 280 -20.72 1.60 34.58
C ASP A 280 -21.86 2.49 35.14
N GLY A 281 -23.00 2.46 34.43
CA GLY A 281 -24.26 3.09 34.79
C GLY A 281 -25.21 2.28 35.70
N GLY A 282 -24.81 1.08 36.16
CA GLY A 282 -25.33 0.49 37.40
C GLY A 282 -26.13 -0.83 37.31
N LYS A 283 -25.80 -1.72 38.26
CA LYS A 283 -26.54 -2.90 38.74
C LYS A 283 -26.75 -4.08 37.78
N GLY A 284 -25.83 -5.05 37.90
CA GLY A 284 -26.26 -6.39 38.33
C GLY A 284 -26.07 -7.56 37.34
N GLY A 285 -24.82 -7.90 37.00
CA GLY A 285 -24.48 -9.12 36.26
C GLY A 285 -23.06 -9.59 36.53
N LYS A 286 -22.80 -10.90 36.44
CA LYS A 286 -21.44 -11.48 36.58
C LYS A 286 -20.50 -10.87 35.53
N LYS A 287 -19.32 -10.39 35.96
CA LYS A 287 -18.25 -9.96 35.06
C LYS A 287 -17.76 -11.13 34.18
N SER A 288 -17.73 -10.93 32.86
CA SER A 288 -16.89 -11.65 31.93
C SER A 288 -15.72 -10.74 31.53
N ASN A 289 -14.50 -11.28 31.50
CA ASN A 289 -13.30 -10.49 31.22
C ASN A 289 -12.88 -10.66 29.75
N ALA A 290 -12.97 -9.61 28.94
CA ALA A 290 -12.62 -9.64 27.51
C ALA A 290 -11.10 -9.56 27.31
N LYS A 291 -10.40 -10.61 27.72
CA LYS A 291 -8.93 -10.72 27.64
C LYS A 291 -8.49 -11.08 26.22
N ALA A 292 -7.56 -10.32 25.66
CA ALA A 292 -6.86 -10.71 24.44
C ALA A 292 -5.83 -11.81 24.77
N GLU A 293 -6.19 -13.08 24.55
CA GLU A 293 -5.29 -14.21 24.79
C GLU A 293 -5.56 -15.37 23.82
N THR A 294 -4.49 -16.09 23.46
CA THR A 294 -4.46 -17.12 22.41
C THR A 294 -4.85 -18.50 22.94
N PRO A 295 -5.49 -19.36 22.13
CA PRO A 295 -5.36 -20.80 22.26
C PRO A 295 -4.66 -21.45 21.04
N ALA A 296 -3.79 -22.42 21.32
CA ALA A 296 -3.21 -23.34 20.33
C ALA A 296 -4.19 -24.52 20.05
N PRO A 297 -4.02 -25.30 18.97
CA PRO A 297 -5.08 -26.18 18.48
C PRO A 297 -5.23 -27.50 19.27
N ALA A 298 -6.44 -28.06 19.21
CA ALA A 298 -6.79 -29.42 19.59
C ALA A 298 -7.53 -30.12 18.44
N GLU A 299 -7.62 -31.45 18.49
CA GLU A 299 -7.83 -32.31 17.32
C GLU A 299 -9.28 -32.44 16.83
N THR A 300 -9.42 -32.87 15.58
CA THR A 300 -10.68 -33.28 14.92
C THR A 300 -11.33 -34.45 15.64
N PRO A 301 -12.67 -34.48 15.72
CA PRO A 301 -13.36 -35.62 15.10
C PRO A 301 -14.55 -35.20 14.22
N ALA A 302 -14.98 -36.13 13.36
CA ALA A 302 -16.13 -36.02 12.48
C ALA A 302 -16.71 -37.44 12.25
N PRO A 303 -17.90 -37.59 11.67
CA PRO A 303 -19.12 -36.76 11.75
C PRO A 303 -20.35 -37.59 12.19
N GLU A 304 -21.47 -36.95 12.53
CA GLU A 304 -22.76 -37.66 12.69
C GLU A 304 -23.97 -36.85 12.16
N THR A 305 -25.09 -37.52 11.92
CA THR A 305 -26.10 -37.12 10.91
C THR A 305 -27.54 -36.97 11.41
N ALA A 306 -28.20 -35.85 11.09
CA ALA A 306 -29.67 -35.64 10.97
C ALA A 306 -29.95 -34.14 10.69
N ALA A 307 -31.09 -33.66 10.18
CA ALA A 307 -32.14 -34.17 9.29
C ALA A 307 -32.98 -32.94 8.83
N LYS A 308 -33.99 -33.11 7.94
CA LYS A 308 -34.81 -32.00 7.39
C LYS A 308 -35.89 -31.50 8.36
N GLU A 309 -36.26 -30.22 8.27
CA GLU A 309 -37.64 -29.73 7.95
C GLU A 309 -37.66 -28.17 7.86
N THR A 310 -37.81 -27.60 6.65
CA THR A 310 -39.04 -27.01 6.03
C THR A 310 -39.18 -25.49 6.23
N ALA A 311 -39.81 -24.81 5.26
CA ALA A 311 -39.82 -23.35 5.12
C ALA A 311 -41.24 -22.78 5.00
N VAL A 312 -41.41 -21.49 5.30
CA VAL A 312 -42.65 -20.71 5.09
C VAL A 312 -42.30 -19.29 4.62
N GLU A 313 -42.83 -18.88 3.48
CA GLU A 313 -42.82 -17.49 2.96
C GLU A 313 -44.12 -16.74 3.37
N PRO A 314 -44.14 -15.40 3.25
CA PRO A 314 -45.34 -14.72 2.73
C PRO A 314 -45.07 -13.71 1.60
N LYS A 315 -46.17 -13.20 0.98
CA LYS A 315 -46.23 -12.47 -0.31
C LYS A 315 -47.44 -11.47 -0.30
N VAL A 316 -47.64 -10.50 -1.20
CA VAL A 316 -46.95 -10.17 -2.48
C VAL A 316 -46.21 -8.80 -2.39
N GLU A 317 -46.41 -7.69 -3.13
CA GLU A 317 -47.34 -7.26 -4.20
C GLU A 317 -46.74 -6.10 -5.03
N GLU A 318 -47.05 -6.03 -6.34
CA GLU A 318 -46.63 -4.97 -7.28
C GLU A 318 -47.85 -4.34 -7.96
N THR A 319 -47.78 -3.05 -8.34
CA THR A 319 -48.84 -2.36 -9.11
C THR A 319 -48.25 -1.40 -10.16
N LYS A 320 -48.89 -1.31 -11.34
CA LYS A 320 -48.42 -0.62 -12.56
C LYS A 320 -49.54 0.17 -13.24
N VAL A 321 -49.28 1.42 -13.69
CA VAL A 321 -50.10 2.14 -14.69
C VAL A 321 -49.23 3.14 -15.51
N GLU A 322 -49.41 3.21 -16.83
CA GLU A 322 -48.85 4.23 -17.77
C GLU A 322 -49.66 5.57 -17.71
N THR A 323 -49.51 6.66 -18.49
CA THR A 323 -48.94 7.05 -19.82
C THR A 323 -48.88 8.63 -19.84
N PRO A 324 -48.64 9.43 -20.91
CA PRO A 324 -48.17 9.22 -22.30
C PRO A 324 -47.03 10.20 -22.77
N ALA A 325 -46.77 10.30 -24.08
CA ALA A 325 -45.85 11.26 -24.76
C ALA A 325 -46.60 12.42 -25.48
N PRO A 326 -45.90 13.40 -26.10
CA PRO A 326 -45.82 13.41 -27.59
C PRO A 326 -44.56 14.05 -28.25
N GLU A 327 -44.35 13.73 -29.54
CA GLU A 327 -43.77 14.54 -30.66
C GLU A 327 -42.34 15.19 -30.59
N ALA A 328 -41.56 15.37 -31.68
CA ALA A 328 -41.57 14.86 -33.07
C ALA A 328 -40.25 15.18 -33.85
N ALA A 329 -40.12 14.61 -35.06
CA ALA A 329 -39.18 14.93 -36.18
C ALA A 329 -37.69 14.51 -36.09
N ALA A 330 -36.99 14.12 -37.18
CA ALA A 330 -37.41 13.58 -38.49
C ALA A 330 -36.21 12.99 -39.29
N THR A 331 -36.44 11.91 -40.08
CA THR A 331 -35.77 11.47 -41.36
C THR A 331 -34.22 11.29 -41.42
N GLU A 332 -33.60 10.47 -42.29
CA GLU A 332 -34.03 9.80 -43.54
C GLU A 332 -33.19 8.52 -43.88
N SER A 333 -33.68 7.68 -44.80
CA SER A 333 -33.00 6.65 -45.66
C SER A 333 -31.99 5.63 -45.04
N ALA A 334 -32.07 4.29 -45.11
CA ALA A 334 -32.75 3.27 -45.94
C ALA A 334 -32.01 2.73 -47.20
N ALA A 335 -31.40 1.53 -47.10
CA ALA A 335 -31.22 0.59 -48.22
C ALA A 335 -30.92 -0.87 -47.75
N THR A 336 -31.65 -1.84 -48.32
CA THR A 336 -31.51 -3.31 -48.23
C THR A 336 -30.34 -3.83 -49.12
N ALA A 337 -29.94 -5.11 -49.17
CA ALA A 337 -30.76 -6.34 -49.12
C ALA A 337 -30.02 -7.69 -48.87
N THR A 338 -30.79 -8.67 -48.36
CA THR A 338 -30.81 -10.13 -48.67
C THR A 338 -29.55 -11.02 -48.58
N ALA A 339 -29.63 -12.02 -47.69
CA ALA A 339 -29.12 -13.40 -47.91
C ALA A 339 -30.21 -14.26 -48.63
N PRO A 340 -30.09 -15.60 -48.93
CA PRO A 340 -29.85 -16.67 -47.93
C PRO A 340 -29.15 -17.99 -48.41
N VAL A 341 -28.86 -18.91 -47.46
CA VAL A 341 -28.90 -20.41 -47.61
C VAL A 341 -27.83 -21.07 -48.55
N GLU A 342 -27.32 -22.31 -48.40
CA GLU A 342 -27.66 -23.52 -47.62
C GLU A 342 -26.39 -24.30 -47.14
N THR A 343 -26.55 -25.29 -46.25
CA THR A 343 -25.50 -26.27 -45.84
C THR A 343 -25.69 -27.60 -46.58
N PRO A 344 -24.65 -28.46 -46.77
CA PRO A 344 -24.44 -29.55 -45.80
C PRO A 344 -22.97 -30.04 -45.63
N ALA A 345 -22.73 -30.78 -44.54
CA ALA A 345 -21.65 -31.78 -44.43
C ALA A 345 -22.27 -33.19 -44.61
N PRO A 346 -21.54 -34.24 -45.05
CA PRO A 346 -20.69 -34.99 -44.10
C PRO A 346 -19.45 -35.71 -44.71
N ALA A 347 -18.55 -36.19 -43.85
CA ALA A 347 -17.96 -37.56 -43.87
C ALA A 347 -16.72 -37.65 -42.95
N GLU A 348 -16.59 -38.75 -42.21
CA GLU A 348 -15.38 -39.06 -41.43
C GLU A 348 -14.37 -39.87 -42.26
N ALA A 349 -13.08 -39.58 -42.09
CA ALA A 349 -11.97 -40.46 -42.47
C ALA A 349 -10.86 -40.30 -41.42
N ALA A 350 -10.33 -41.42 -40.92
CA ALA A 350 -9.54 -41.43 -39.68
C ALA A 350 -8.01 -41.37 -39.90
N ALA A 351 -7.34 -40.84 -38.87
CA ALA A 351 -5.96 -41.09 -38.48
C ALA A 351 -4.83 -40.72 -39.48
N GLN A 352 -4.17 -39.59 -39.19
CA GLN A 352 -2.76 -39.63 -38.79
C GLN A 352 -2.47 -38.51 -37.78
N ALA A 353 -1.96 -38.88 -36.60
CA ALA A 353 -1.66 -37.93 -35.53
C ALA A 353 -0.22 -37.43 -35.63
N THR A 354 -0.03 -36.22 -36.15
CA THR A 354 1.17 -35.43 -35.89
C THR A 354 0.93 -34.58 -34.65
N GLU A 355 1.64 -34.85 -33.56
CA GLU A 355 1.52 -34.08 -32.33
C GLU A 355 2.08 -32.66 -32.52
N THR A 356 1.19 -31.69 -32.72
CA THR A 356 1.51 -30.28 -32.46
C THR A 356 1.75 -30.13 -30.97
N PRO A 357 2.90 -29.57 -30.52
CA PRO A 357 3.12 -29.32 -29.10
C PRO A 357 2.02 -28.42 -28.53
N ALA A 358 1.43 -28.84 -27.41
CA ALA A 358 0.51 -27.99 -26.66
C ALA A 358 1.24 -26.72 -26.18
N PRO A 359 0.54 -25.57 -26.05
CA PRO A 359 1.13 -24.38 -25.44
C PRO A 359 1.65 -24.71 -24.04
N ALA A 360 2.88 -24.27 -23.73
CA ALA A 360 3.52 -24.57 -22.45
C ALA A 360 2.72 -23.93 -21.31
N GLY A 361 2.10 -24.76 -20.46
CA GLY A 361 1.30 -24.30 -19.33
C GLY A 361 2.11 -23.55 -18.28
N ASP A 362 1.44 -22.68 -17.52
CA ASP A 362 2.04 -21.62 -16.70
C ASP A 362 3.15 -22.08 -15.74
N ASN A 363 3.07 -23.32 -15.26
CA ASN A 363 4.09 -23.96 -14.42
C ASN A 363 5.49 -23.94 -15.07
N ALA A 364 5.60 -24.20 -16.38
CA ALA A 364 6.88 -24.23 -17.08
C ALA A 364 7.54 -22.84 -17.14
N VAL A 365 6.73 -21.78 -17.25
CA VAL A 365 7.19 -20.39 -17.23
C VAL A 365 7.67 -20.01 -15.83
N ALA A 366 6.93 -20.42 -14.78
CA ALA A 366 7.31 -20.21 -13.39
C ALA A 366 8.62 -20.93 -13.00
N ASP A 367 8.81 -22.18 -13.46
CA ASP A 367 10.04 -22.94 -13.26
C ASP A 367 11.23 -22.30 -13.98
N CYS A 368 11.05 -21.82 -15.22
CA CYS A 368 12.06 -21.07 -15.96
C CYS A 368 12.51 -19.81 -15.20
N VAL A 369 11.56 -18.97 -14.77
CA VAL A 369 11.81 -17.75 -13.99
C VAL A 369 12.58 -18.07 -12.70
N THR A 370 12.17 -19.12 -11.99
CA THR A 370 12.81 -19.54 -10.73
C THR A 370 14.25 -20.00 -10.97
N ARG A 371 14.47 -20.80 -12.01
CA ARG A 371 15.78 -21.27 -12.47
C ARG A 371 16.71 -20.12 -12.87
N PHE A 372 16.21 -19.12 -13.60
CA PHE A 372 16.98 -17.95 -14.02
C PHE A 372 17.27 -16.97 -12.88
N LYS A 373 16.33 -16.77 -11.93
CA LYS A 373 16.60 -16.01 -10.68
C LYS A 373 17.76 -16.60 -9.88
N GLY A 374 17.91 -17.94 -9.88
CA GLY A 374 19.08 -18.61 -9.30
C GLY A 374 20.40 -18.36 -10.04
N VAL A 375 20.39 -18.07 -11.34
CA VAL A 375 21.58 -17.66 -12.12
C VAL A 375 21.93 -16.20 -11.84
N LEU A 376 20.93 -15.30 -11.86
CA LEU A 376 21.06 -13.89 -11.50
C LEU A 376 21.75 -13.71 -10.13
N GLN A 377 21.25 -14.40 -9.10
CA GLN A 377 21.82 -14.32 -7.75
C GLN A 377 23.29 -14.77 -7.69
N LYS A 378 23.63 -15.91 -8.31
CA LYS A 378 25.00 -16.44 -8.33
C LYS A 378 25.96 -15.50 -9.06
N ARG A 379 25.53 -14.93 -10.18
CA ARG A 379 26.34 -13.98 -10.96
C ARG A 379 26.54 -12.66 -10.21
N ARG A 380 25.50 -12.09 -9.59
CA ARG A 380 25.61 -10.89 -8.76
C ARG A 380 26.60 -11.07 -7.60
N ALA A 381 26.63 -12.26 -7.01
CA ALA A 381 27.52 -12.61 -5.89
C ALA A 381 28.98 -12.85 -6.32
N ALA A 382 29.23 -13.22 -7.57
CA ALA A 382 30.58 -13.44 -8.11
C ALA A 382 31.19 -12.17 -8.74
N ASP A 383 30.43 -11.54 -9.64
CA ASP A 383 30.95 -10.58 -10.62
C ASP A 383 30.25 -9.20 -10.54
N GLY A 384 29.41 -8.97 -9.52
CA GLY A 384 28.74 -7.69 -9.28
C GLY A 384 27.83 -7.22 -10.41
N THR A 385 27.80 -5.90 -10.65
CA THR A 385 27.00 -5.26 -11.71
C THR A 385 27.50 -5.59 -13.13
N PRO A 386 28.82 -5.53 -13.45
CA PRO A 386 29.33 -5.99 -14.74
C PRO A 386 28.98 -7.46 -15.02
N GLY A 387 28.94 -8.29 -13.99
CA GLY A 387 28.45 -9.67 -14.05
C GLY A 387 27.01 -9.80 -14.54
N ILE A 388 26.12 -8.94 -14.04
CA ILE A 388 24.70 -8.88 -14.43
C ILE A 388 24.53 -8.32 -15.84
N ILE A 389 25.29 -7.29 -16.22
CA ILE A 389 25.27 -6.77 -17.60
C ILE A 389 25.71 -7.85 -18.59
N LYS A 390 26.75 -8.62 -18.27
CA LYS A 390 27.18 -9.77 -19.07
C LYS A 390 26.12 -10.90 -19.19
N LEU A 391 25.09 -10.96 -18.32
CA LEU A 391 24.05 -11.98 -18.47
C LEU A 391 23.17 -11.79 -19.69
N PHE A 392 23.12 -10.61 -20.31
CA PHE A 392 22.33 -10.39 -21.52
C PHE A 392 22.88 -11.22 -22.69
N SER A 393 24.16 -11.04 -22.99
CA SER A 393 24.91 -11.83 -23.98
C SER A 393 25.08 -13.31 -23.58
N ASP A 394 25.37 -13.63 -22.31
CA ASP A 394 25.46 -15.02 -21.84
C ASP A 394 24.10 -15.77 -21.95
N LEU A 395 22.97 -15.10 -21.66
CA LEU A 395 21.61 -15.66 -21.81
C LEU A 395 21.29 -15.93 -23.28
N ASN A 396 21.56 -14.96 -24.16
CA ASN A 396 21.33 -15.12 -25.60
C ASN A 396 22.14 -16.30 -26.17
N GLY A 397 23.42 -16.42 -25.80
CA GLY A 397 24.28 -17.54 -26.18
C GLY A 397 24.00 -18.87 -25.46
N SER A 398 23.14 -18.89 -24.44
CA SER A 398 22.89 -20.08 -23.64
C SER A 398 22.05 -21.13 -24.38
N ALA A 399 22.54 -22.37 -24.39
CA ALA A 399 21.77 -23.56 -24.77
C ALA A 399 20.95 -24.17 -23.60
N LYS A 400 20.99 -23.56 -22.41
CA LYS A 400 20.21 -24.01 -21.24
C LYS A 400 18.79 -23.42 -21.20
N TYR A 401 18.53 -22.38 -22.00
CA TYR A 401 17.23 -21.74 -22.14
C TYR A 401 16.78 -21.86 -23.60
N THR A 402 15.51 -22.22 -23.83
CA THR A 402 14.94 -22.31 -25.17
C THR A 402 14.76 -20.92 -25.81
N ALA A 403 14.30 -20.86 -27.07
CA ALA A 403 14.02 -19.58 -27.71
C ALA A 403 12.83 -18.85 -27.05
N GLU A 404 11.88 -19.61 -26.52
CA GLU A 404 10.65 -19.16 -25.84
C GLU A 404 10.93 -18.73 -24.40
N GLU A 405 11.88 -19.40 -23.72
CA GLU A 405 12.30 -19.05 -22.36
C GLU A 405 13.12 -17.74 -22.27
N LYS A 406 13.85 -17.39 -23.34
CA LYS A 406 14.76 -16.22 -23.35
C LYS A 406 14.04 -14.88 -23.15
N PRO A 407 12.93 -14.57 -23.86
CA PRO A 407 12.06 -13.42 -23.56
C PRO A 407 11.72 -13.28 -22.07
N VAL A 408 11.23 -14.36 -21.46
CA VAL A 408 10.84 -14.39 -20.05
C VAL A 408 12.03 -14.11 -19.14
N CYS A 409 13.20 -14.65 -19.47
CA CYS A 409 14.44 -14.36 -18.74
C CYS A 409 14.87 -12.88 -18.89
N PHE A 410 14.76 -12.27 -20.07
CA PHE A 410 15.05 -10.84 -20.27
C PHE A 410 14.10 -9.94 -19.45
N GLY A 411 12.81 -10.26 -19.39
CA GLY A 411 11.83 -9.55 -18.56
C GLY A 411 12.16 -9.53 -17.07
N VAL A 412 12.94 -10.51 -16.58
CA VAL A 412 13.45 -10.55 -15.20
C VAL A 412 14.85 -9.95 -15.07
N LEU A 413 15.68 -10.02 -16.13
CA LEU A 413 17.04 -9.49 -16.18
C LEU A 413 17.06 -7.95 -16.18
N VAL A 414 16.23 -7.30 -16.99
CA VAL A 414 16.24 -5.83 -17.14
C VAL A 414 15.89 -5.10 -15.82
N PRO A 415 14.82 -5.46 -15.07
CA PRO A 415 14.55 -4.84 -13.78
C PRO A 415 15.67 -5.11 -12.76
N ALA A 416 16.25 -6.32 -12.78
CA ALA A 416 17.34 -6.68 -11.87
C ALA A 416 18.62 -5.87 -12.15
N ALA A 417 18.94 -5.60 -13.41
CA ALA A 417 20.06 -4.76 -13.82
C ALA A 417 19.81 -3.28 -13.50
N ALA A 418 18.63 -2.73 -13.84
CA ALA A 418 18.25 -1.35 -13.54
C ALA A 418 18.29 -1.04 -12.02
N ALA A 419 18.00 -2.03 -11.18
CA ALA A 419 18.05 -1.92 -9.72
C ALA A 419 19.47 -1.99 -9.10
N CYS A 420 20.52 -2.34 -9.86
CA CYS A 420 21.89 -2.41 -9.34
C CYS A 420 22.96 -1.69 -10.20
N THR A 421 22.56 -1.09 -11.31
CA THR A 421 23.48 -0.37 -12.20
C THR A 421 23.87 1.00 -11.67
N ALA A 422 25.17 1.26 -11.65
CA ALA A 422 25.76 2.55 -11.30
C ALA A 422 25.93 3.43 -12.55
N GLU A 423 26.29 4.70 -12.36
CA GLU A 423 26.47 5.66 -13.44
C GLU A 423 27.57 5.25 -14.45
N ASP A 424 28.69 4.69 -13.96
CA ASP A 424 29.79 4.21 -14.82
C ASP A 424 29.38 3.02 -15.73
N ASP A 425 28.36 2.25 -15.33
CA ASP A 425 27.91 1.04 -16.00
C ASP A 425 26.69 1.27 -16.93
N ILE A 426 26.01 2.43 -16.84
CA ILE A 426 24.70 2.63 -17.47
C ILE A 426 24.74 2.58 -19.00
N VAL A 427 25.80 3.09 -19.63
CA VAL A 427 25.97 3.05 -21.08
C VAL A 427 26.12 1.61 -21.59
N ASN A 428 26.84 0.77 -20.84
CA ASN A 428 27.00 -0.66 -21.16
C ASN A 428 25.66 -1.40 -21.03
N LEU A 429 24.89 -1.13 -19.97
CA LEU A 429 23.56 -1.71 -19.80
C LEU A 429 22.59 -1.29 -20.92
N LEU A 430 22.53 -0.01 -21.29
CA LEU A 430 21.69 0.46 -22.39
C LEU A 430 22.12 -0.18 -23.74
N GLY A 431 23.43 -0.41 -23.94
CA GLY A 431 23.97 -1.15 -25.09
C GLY A 431 23.49 -2.61 -25.17
N GLU A 432 23.54 -3.38 -24.07
CA GLU A 432 23.02 -4.74 -24.05
C GLU A 432 21.47 -4.77 -24.20
N ILE A 433 20.75 -3.85 -23.51
CA ILE A 433 19.29 -3.71 -23.63
C ILE A 433 18.88 -3.45 -25.08
N LYS A 434 19.56 -2.52 -25.77
CA LYS A 434 19.37 -2.22 -27.19
C LYS A 434 19.62 -3.46 -28.06
N THR A 435 20.75 -4.13 -27.84
CA THR A 435 21.21 -5.27 -28.64
C THR A 435 20.21 -6.44 -28.62
N TYR A 436 19.57 -6.69 -27.47
CA TYR A 436 18.61 -7.79 -27.30
C TYR A 436 17.14 -7.35 -27.24
N LYS A 437 16.85 -6.06 -27.54
CA LYS A 437 15.51 -5.44 -27.42
C LYS A 437 14.83 -5.69 -26.08
N ALA A 438 15.61 -5.77 -25.01
CA ALA A 438 15.19 -6.42 -23.78
C ALA A 438 14.04 -5.70 -23.04
N MET A 439 13.84 -4.40 -23.29
CA MET A 439 12.68 -3.62 -22.79
C MET A 439 11.33 -4.14 -23.30
N ASP A 440 11.29 -4.78 -24.47
CA ASP A 440 10.03 -5.30 -25.05
C ASP A 440 9.51 -6.55 -24.32
N PHE A 441 10.33 -7.15 -23.46
CA PHE A 441 9.97 -8.28 -22.60
C PHE A 441 9.69 -7.88 -21.14
N VAL A 442 9.82 -6.59 -20.80
CA VAL A 442 9.45 -6.09 -19.46
C VAL A 442 7.94 -5.93 -19.38
N ALA A 443 7.33 -6.50 -18.33
CA ALA A 443 5.89 -6.45 -18.11
C ALA A 443 5.38 -5.00 -17.98
N ALA A 444 4.21 -4.71 -18.56
CA ALA A 444 3.72 -3.35 -18.80
C ALA A 444 3.42 -2.56 -17.52
N ASP A 445 3.00 -3.27 -16.47
CA ASP A 445 2.81 -2.79 -15.10
C ASP A 445 4.12 -2.27 -14.46
N GLY A 446 5.24 -2.96 -14.68
CA GLY A 446 6.56 -2.58 -14.19
C GLY A 446 7.37 -1.67 -15.13
N ARG A 447 7.03 -1.60 -16.42
CA ARG A 447 7.88 -0.98 -17.47
C ARG A 447 8.25 0.47 -17.17
N ASP A 448 7.29 1.28 -16.76
CA ASP A 448 7.52 2.71 -16.45
C ASP A 448 8.44 2.94 -15.23
N VAL A 449 8.37 2.07 -14.21
CA VAL A 449 9.22 2.17 -13.01
C VAL A 449 10.67 1.81 -13.36
N VAL A 450 10.84 0.75 -14.15
CA VAL A 450 12.15 0.31 -14.66
C VAL A 450 12.75 1.35 -15.59
N ALA A 451 11.95 1.88 -16.53
CA ALA A 451 12.36 2.91 -17.46
C ALA A 451 12.70 4.22 -16.76
N GLY A 452 11.90 4.68 -15.79
CA GLY A 452 12.20 5.86 -14.98
C GLY A 452 13.52 5.73 -14.21
N LYS A 453 13.80 4.55 -13.65
CA LYS A 453 15.09 4.27 -12.97
C LYS A 453 16.28 4.26 -13.93
N LEU A 454 16.14 3.68 -15.12
CA LEU A 454 17.17 3.73 -16.17
C LEU A 454 17.42 5.18 -16.62
N THR A 455 16.35 5.92 -16.94
CA THR A 455 16.39 7.32 -17.34
C THR A 455 17.08 8.20 -16.32
N ALA A 456 16.70 8.13 -15.04
CA ALA A 456 17.32 8.92 -13.98
C ALA A 456 18.82 8.60 -13.78
N THR A 457 19.23 7.34 -13.99
CA THR A 457 20.63 6.93 -13.87
C THR A 457 21.45 7.37 -15.09
N ALA A 458 20.88 7.30 -16.29
CA ALA A 458 21.52 7.72 -17.53
C ALA A 458 21.68 9.24 -17.63
N LEU A 459 20.65 10.02 -17.26
CA LEU A 459 20.72 11.48 -17.23
C LEU A 459 21.75 11.99 -16.22
N LYS A 460 21.84 11.35 -15.03
CA LYS A 460 22.85 11.70 -14.03
C LYS A 460 24.28 11.40 -14.52
N ALA A 461 24.49 10.26 -15.18
CA ALA A 461 25.77 9.93 -15.80
C ALA A 461 26.12 10.88 -16.96
N GLY A 462 25.14 11.29 -17.76
CA GLY A 462 25.32 12.29 -18.83
C GLY A 462 25.75 13.66 -18.30
N LEU A 463 25.02 14.19 -17.31
CA LEU A 463 25.34 15.48 -16.66
C LEU A 463 26.72 15.49 -15.98
N ALA A 464 27.20 14.32 -15.51
CA ALA A 464 28.54 14.19 -14.94
C ALA A 464 29.68 14.31 -15.97
N VAL A 465 29.36 14.29 -17.28
CA VAL A 465 30.32 14.49 -18.38
C VAL A 465 30.23 15.92 -18.93
N SER A 466 29.05 16.35 -19.38
CA SER A 466 28.78 17.68 -19.93
C SER A 466 27.28 17.89 -20.18
N ASP A 467 26.89 19.11 -20.57
CA ASP A 467 25.53 19.42 -21.04
C ASP A 467 25.18 18.60 -22.30
N ASP A 468 26.11 18.44 -23.25
CA ASP A 468 25.98 17.51 -24.39
C ASP A 468 25.77 16.05 -23.94
N GLY A 469 26.27 15.70 -22.76
CA GLY A 469 26.08 14.40 -22.13
C GLY A 469 24.61 14.10 -21.81
N LEU A 470 23.77 15.11 -21.56
CA LEU A 470 22.31 14.95 -21.42
C LEU A 470 21.69 14.55 -22.76
N LEU A 471 22.05 15.21 -23.87
CA LEU A 471 21.56 14.86 -25.21
C LEU A 471 21.99 13.45 -25.65
N ASN A 472 23.22 13.06 -25.33
CA ASN A 472 23.69 11.70 -25.55
C ASN A 472 22.90 10.68 -24.69
N ALA A 473 22.59 11.00 -23.43
CA ALA A 473 21.77 10.15 -22.57
C ALA A 473 20.32 10.01 -23.11
N VAL A 474 19.69 11.10 -23.57
CA VAL A 474 18.38 11.06 -24.26
C VAL A 474 18.43 10.12 -25.45
N THR A 475 19.46 10.27 -26.31
CA THR A 475 19.66 9.41 -27.49
C THR A 475 19.76 7.94 -27.10
N LEU A 476 20.62 7.59 -26.12
CA LEU A 476 20.82 6.21 -25.66
C LEU A 476 19.54 5.58 -25.08
N LEU A 477 18.71 6.35 -24.38
CA LEU A 477 17.45 5.86 -23.79
C LEU A 477 16.38 5.56 -24.86
N VAL A 478 16.27 6.40 -25.89
CA VAL A 478 15.36 6.16 -27.01
C VAL A 478 15.87 4.99 -27.87
N ASP A 479 17.17 4.96 -28.17
CA ASP A 479 17.81 3.89 -28.95
C ASP A 479 17.68 2.50 -28.29
N ALA A 480 17.63 2.44 -26.95
CA ALA A 480 17.46 1.20 -26.19
C ALA A 480 15.98 0.78 -25.98
N GLY A 481 15.01 1.54 -26.51
CA GLY A 481 13.58 1.26 -26.32
C GLY A 481 13.10 1.48 -24.87
N VAL A 482 13.86 2.25 -24.08
CA VAL A 482 13.52 2.63 -22.70
C VAL A 482 12.50 3.77 -22.71
N ALA A 483 12.64 4.70 -23.66
CA ALA A 483 11.71 5.79 -23.91
C ALA A 483 11.27 5.80 -25.38
N ALA A 484 10.04 6.26 -25.67
CA ALA A 484 9.51 6.34 -27.04
C ALA A 484 10.06 7.53 -27.85
N ASN A 485 10.48 8.61 -27.17
CA ASN A 485 11.05 9.84 -27.75
C ASN A 485 11.59 10.75 -26.61
N SER A 486 12.16 11.91 -26.94
CA SER A 486 12.68 12.89 -25.97
C SER A 486 11.63 13.42 -24.98
N GLY A 487 10.38 13.61 -25.40
CA GLY A 487 9.27 13.99 -24.52
C GLY A 487 8.90 12.89 -23.52
N ASP A 488 9.02 11.63 -23.93
CA ASP A 488 8.85 10.47 -23.05
C ASP A 488 10.04 10.32 -22.08
N VAL A 489 11.28 10.66 -22.49
CA VAL A 489 12.42 10.79 -21.56
C VAL A 489 12.12 11.82 -20.47
N MET A 490 11.54 12.98 -20.81
CA MET A 490 11.13 13.99 -19.81
C MET A 490 10.06 13.45 -18.83
N ARG A 491 9.07 12.70 -19.33
CA ARG A 491 8.07 12.02 -18.48
C ARG A 491 8.71 11.00 -17.54
N LEU A 492 9.60 10.16 -18.06
CA LEU A 492 10.30 9.12 -17.32
C LEU A 492 11.32 9.68 -16.32
N ALA A 493 11.95 10.82 -16.61
CA ALA A 493 12.85 11.51 -15.70
C ALA A 493 12.10 12.03 -14.46
N LYS A 494 10.90 12.59 -14.65
CA LYS A 494 10.02 12.97 -13.52
C LYS A 494 9.60 11.75 -12.68
N LEU A 495 9.25 10.63 -13.32
CA LEU A 495 8.93 9.37 -12.62
C LEU A 495 10.13 8.77 -11.88
N GLY A 496 11.33 8.88 -12.45
CA GLY A 496 12.59 8.46 -11.85
C GLY A 496 13.13 9.34 -10.73
N GLY A 497 12.48 10.47 -10.44
CA GLY A 497 12.87 11.39 -9.37
C GLY A 497 14.09 12.26 -9.69
N VAL A 498 14.30 12.61 -10.96
CA VAL A 498 15.37 13.53 -11.38
C VAL A 498 15.11 14.94 -10.78
N PRO A 499 16.14 15.63 -10.22
CA PRO A 499 15.97 16.96 -9.64
C PRO A 499 15.51 18.02 -10.65
N ALA A 500 14.72 19.00 -10.21
CA ALA A 500 14.18 20.05 -11.08
C ALA A 500 15.27 20.80 -11.87
N GLU A 501 16.39 21.14 -11.23
CA GLU A 501 17.54 21.79 -11.90
C GLU A 501 18.09 20.95 -13.08
N THR A 502 18.12 19.63 -12.95
CA THR A 502 18.51 18.72 -14.04
C THR A 502 17.42 18.59 -15.11
N MET A 503 16.14 18.73 -14.74
CA MET A 503 15.01 18.75 -15.68
C MET A 503 15.00 20.02 -16.52
N ASP A 504 15.34 21.17 -15.92
CA ASP A 504 15.43 22.46 -16.60
C ASP A 504 16.60 22.48 -17.59
N LEU A 505 17.77 21.94 -17.19
CA LEU A 505 18.92 21.73 -18.08
C LEU A 505 18.57 20.76 -19.22
N LEU A 506 17.88 19.66 -18.92
CA LEU A 506 17.43 18.69 -19.92
C LEU A 506 16.45 19.30 -20.93
N LEU A 507 15.53 20.14 -20.48
CA LEU A 507 14.60 20.86 -21.35
C LEU A 507 15.35 21.83 -22.26
N ALA A 508 16.23 22.66 -21.68
CA ALA A 508 17.05 23.61 -22.43
C ALA A 508 18.00 22.92 -23.42
N ALA A 509 18.42 21.68 -23.17
CA ALA A 509 19.22 20.87 -24.09
C ALA A 509 18.37 20.23 -25.21
N ILE A 510 17.12 19.85 -24.95
CA ILE A 510 16.20 19.26 -25.94
C ILE A 510 15.59 20.32 -26.88
N GLU A 511 15.55 21.59 -26.48
CA GLU A 511 15.03 22.72 -27.26
C GLU A 511 16.08 23.40 -28.18
N GLN A 512 17.30 22.85 -28.29
CA GLN A 512 18.40 23.33 -29.14
C GLN A 512 18.59 22.48 -30.41
#